data_AF-A0A7V5RQK3-F1
#
_entry.id   AF-A0A7V5RQK3-F1
#
_cell.length_a   1.000
_cell.length_b   1.000
_cell.length_c   1.000
_cell.angle_alpha   90.00
_cell.angle_beta   90.00
_cell.angle_gamma   90.00
#
_symmetry.space_group_name_H-M   'P 1'
#
loop_
_entity.id
_entity.type
_entity.pdbx_description
1 polymer ?
#
loop_
_entity_poly.entity_id
_entity_poly.type
_entity_poly.pdbx_seq_one_letter_code
_entity_poly.pdbx_strand_id
1 'polypeptide(L)'
;MKKIGSAQGGFTLMEMTVAMTVLGIIGVIAFNIVHNQVNSFNTVFTHTAAVSDIRKAIRLMRRDFQNLDNSNISTLEAGKLIFKNSDGKDVEYVLDGKTLIRNDKSILSNVAA
;
A
#
# COMPACT_ATOMS: atom_id res chain seq x y z
N MET A 1 -24.60 -30.12 -59.13
CA MET A 1 -23.80 -29.09 -58.41
C MET A 1 -24.72 -27.96 -57.99
N LYS A 2 -25.01 -27.82 -56.68
CA LYS A 2 -25.91 -26.80 -56.14
C LYS A 2 -25.06 -25.65 -55.61
N LYS A 3 -25.10 -24.48 -56.26
CA LYS A 3 -24.35 -23.30 -55.83
C LYS A 3 -24.96 -22.78 -54.52
N ILE A 4 -24.15 -22.74 -53.47
CA ILE A 4 -24.44 -22.08 -52.19
C ILE A 4 -24.27 -20.58 -52.44
N GLY A 5 -25.37 -19.85 -52.59
CA GLY A 5 -25.34 -18.40 -52.62
C GLY A 5 -25.42 -17.87 -51.20
N SER A 6 -24.27 -17.52 -50.61
CA SER A 6 -24.25 -16.69 -49.40
C SER A 6 -24.74 -15.29 -49.77
N ALA A 7 -25.98 -14.96 -49.40
CA ALA A 7 -26.45 -13.59 -49.45
C ALA A 7 -25.66 -12.78 -48.41
N GLN A 8 -24.55 -12.18 -48.83
CA GLN A 8 -23.83 -11.19 -48.03
C GLN A 8 -24.63 -9.87 -48.08
N GLY A 9 -25.52 -9.70 -47.12
CA GLY A 9 -26.17 -8.42 -46.87
C GLY A 9 -25.15 -7.41 -46.33
N GLY A 10 -25.04 -6.25 -46.97
CA GLY A 10 -24.23 -5.15 -46.45
C GLY A 10 -24.85 -4.57 -45.18
N PHE A 11 -24.02 -4.09 -44.26
CA PHE A 11 -24.49 -3.45 -43.02
C PHE A 11 -25.30 -2.19 -43.34
N THR A 12 -26.49 -2.08 -42.75
CA THR A 12 -27.29 -0.86 -42.88
C THR A 12 -26.70 0.24 -41.99
N LEU A 13 -26.86 1.51 -42.40
CA LEU A 13 -26.42 2.65 -41.58
C LEU A 13 -27.04 2.61 -40.17
N MET A 14 -28.31 2.18 -40.07
CA MET A 14 -29.01 2.02 -38.81
C MET A 14 -28.33 0.98 -37.90
N GLU A 15 -27.95 -0.17 -38.44
CA GLU A 15 -27.26 -1.22 -37.70
C GLU A 15 -25.90 -0.75 -37.16
N MET A 16 -25.14 0.01 -37.95
CA MET A 16 -23.87 0.59 -37.52
C MET A 16 -24.06 1.63 -36.41
N THR A 17 -25.10 2.47 -36.50
CA THR A 17 -25.39 3.45 -35.44
C THR A 17 -25.80 2.78 -34.13
N VAL A 18 -26.65 1.74 -34.19
CA VAL A 18 -27.05 0.97 -33.01
C VAL A 18 -25.83 0.26 -32.41
N ALA A 19 -24.99 -0.38 -33.22
CA ALA A 19 -23.77 -1.03 -32.75
C ALA A 19 -22.82 -0.06 -32.03
N MET A 20 -22.62 1.15 -32.58
CA MET A 20 -21.80 2.18 -31.95
C MET A 20 -22.36 2.64 -30.60
N THR A 21 -23.68 2.82 -30.50
CA THR A 21 -24.31 3.21 -29.22
C THR A 21 -24.16 2.13 -28.16
N VAL A 22 -24.37 0.86 -28.51
CA VAL A 22 -24.22 -0.27 -27.59
C VAL A 22 -22.76 -0.41 -27.13
N LEU A 23 -21.80 -0.30 -28.06
CA LEU A 23 -20.37 -0.34 -27.71
C LEU A 23 -19.96 0.84 -26.82
N GLY A 24 -20.52 2.03 -27.05
CA GLY A 24 -20.29 3.19 -26.20
C GLY A 24 -20.75 2.96 -24.75
N ILE A 25 -21.95 2.42 -24.57
CA ILE A 25 -22.48 2.09 -23.24
C ILE A 25 -21.61 1.04 -22.53
N ILE A 26 -21.26 -0.04 -23.24
CA ILE A 26 -20.41 -1.10 -22.69
C ILE A 26 -19.03 -0.54 -22.33
N GLY A 27 -18.46 0.31 -23.18
CA GLY A 27 -17.16 0.95 -22.96
C GLY A 27 -17.14 1.80 -21.68
N VAL A 28 -18.17 2.59 -21.43
CA VAL A 28 -18.27 3.41 -20.21
C VAL A 28 -18.39 2.53 -18.97
N ILE A 29 -19.17 1.46 -19.02
CA ILE A 29 -19.31 0.52 -17.89
C ILE A 29 -17.98 -0.17 -17.60
N ALA A 30 -17.31 -0.69 -18.63
CA ALA A 30 -16.02 -1.35 -18.50
C ALA A 30 -14.95 -0.41 -17.94
N PHE A 31 -14.91 0.84 -18.43
CA PHE A 31 -13.99 1.85 -17.95
C PHE A 31 -14.17 2.14 -16.45
N ASN A 32 -15.42 2.31 -15.99
CA ASN A 32 -15.70 2.55 -14.57
C ASN A 32 -15.30 1.37 -13.68
N ILE A 33 -15.50 0.13 -14.13
CA ILE A 33 -15.08 -1.07 -13.39
C ILE A 33 -13.56 -1.09 -13.21
N VAL A 34 -12.81 -0.88 -14.30
CA VAL A 34 -11.34 -0.85 -14.25
C VAL A 34 -10.84 0.29 -13.38
N HIS A 35 -11.42 1.48 -13.52
CA HIS A 35 -11.03 2.64 -12.71
C HIS A 35 -11.22 2.37 -11.21
N ASN A 36 -12.37 1.81 -10.82
CA ASN A 36 -12.65 1.47 -9.43
C ASN A 36 -11.74 0.35 -8.89
N GLN A 37 -11.39 -0.64 -9.72
CA GLN A 37 -10.44 -1.69 -9.37
C GLN A 37 -9.04 -1.12 -9.09
N VAL A 38 -8.55 -0.22 -9.94
CA VAL A 38 -7.22 0.42 -9.78
C VAL A 38 -7.16 1.23 -8.48
N ASN A 39 -8.19 2.03 -8.20
CA ASN A 39 -8.26 2.82 -6.97
C ASN A 39 -8.33 1.93 -5.72
N SER A 40 -9.09 0.84 -5.78
CA SER A 40 -9.18 -0.14 -4.69
C SER A 40 -7.85 -0.85 -4.47
N PHE A 41 -7.16 -1.25 -5.54
CA PHE A 41 -5.84 -1.86 -5.47
C PHE A 41 -4.81 -0.94 -4.82
N ASN A 42 -4.75 0.33 -5.24
CA ASN A 42 -3.84 1.32 -4.66
C ASN A 42 -4.11 1.52 -3.16
N THR A 43 -5.38 1.53 -2.75
CA THR A 43 -5.78 1.64 -1.35
C THR A 43 -5.33 0.41 -0.54
N VAL A 44 -5.59 -0.80 -1.03
CA VAL A 44 -5.17 -2.03 -0.34
C VAL A 44 -3.66 -2.17 -0.27
N PHE A 45 -2.95 -1.81 -1.35
CA PHE A 45 -1.49 -1.88 -1.41
C PHE A 45 -0.84 -0.94 -0.40
N THR A 46 -1.29 0.32 -0.33
CA THR A 46 -0.77 1.31 0.62
C THR A 46 -1.03 0.90 2.08
N HIS A 47 -2.21 0.38 2.40
CA HIS A 47 -2.49 -0.15 3.74
C HIS A 47 -1.64 -1.37 4.09
N THR A 48 -1.42 -2.28 3.14
CA THR A 48 -0.62 -3.49 3.37
C THR A 48 0.85 -3.15 3.63
N ALA A 49 1.40 -2.18 2.89
CA ALA A 49 2.75 -1.68 3.10
C ALA A 49 2.90 -1.06 4.50
N ALA A 50 1.97 -0.20 4.91
CA ALA A 50 1.97 0.42 6.23
C ALA A 50 1.93 -0.62 7.37
N VAL A 51 1.08 -1.64 7.27
CA VAL A 51 1.01 -2.74 8.26
C VAL A 51 2.31 -3.55 8.31
N SER A 52 2.93 -3.79 7.16
CA SER A 52 4.23 -4.48 7.07
C SER A 52 5.32 -3.72 7.82
N ASP A 53 5.38 -2.40 7.63
CA ASP A 53 6.39 -1.55 8.27
C ASP A 53 6.16 -1.41 9.77
N ILE A 54 4.91 -1.28 10.22
CA ILE A 54 4.54 -1.36 11.64
C ILE A 54 5.01 -2.69 12.25
N ARG A 55 4.74 -3.83 11.58
CA ARG A 55 5.17 -5.15 12.08
C ARG A 55 6.69 -5.26 12.19
N LYS A 56 7.44 -4.71 11.23
CA LYS A 56 8.91 -4.69 11.29
C LYS A 56 9.40 -3.83 12.46
N ALA A 57 8.85 -2.63 12.62
CA ALA A 57 9.19 -1.71 13.72
C ALA A 57 8.93 -2.36 15.09
N ILE A 58 7.74 -2.95 15.29
CA ILE A 58 7.40 -3.64 16.54
C ILE A 58 8.33 -4.82 16.82
N ARG A 59 8.69 -5.63 15.81
CA ARG A 59 9.64 -6.74 15.99
C ARG A 59 11.02 -6.25 16.39
N LEU A 60 11.50 -5.17 15.78
CA LEU A 60 12.78 -4.55 16.13
C LEU A 60 12.77 -4.01 17.56
N MET A 61 11.73 -3.24 17.92
CA MET A 61 11.55 -2.71 19.27
C MET A 61 11.45 -3.82 20.31
N ARG A 62 10.65 -4.86 20.04
CA ARG A 62 10.54 -6.03 20.93
C ARG A 62 11.90 -6.66 21.15
N ARG A 63 12.69 -6.89 20.10
CA ARG A 63 14.03 -7.47 20.22
C ARG A 63 14.94 -6.60 21.09
N ASP A 64 14.90 -5.29 20.90
CA ASP A 64 15.76 -4.38 21.66
C ASP A 64 15.32 -4.25 23.13
N PHE A 65 14.01 -4.30 23.41
CA PHE A 65 13.45 -4.18 24.75
C PHE A 65 13.36 -5.49 25.53
N GLN A 66 13.41 -6.64 24.88
CA GLN A 66 13.20 -7.95 25.52
C GLN A 66 14.18 -8.22 26.67
N ASN A 67 15.39 -7.66 26.60
CA ASN A 67 16.42 -7.79 27.63
C ASN A 67 16.82 -6.44 28.23
N LEU A 68 15.95 -5.43 28.11
CA LEU A 68 16.21 -4.12 28.69
C LEU A 68 16.02 -4.20 30.21
N ASP A 69 17.08 -3.90 30.94
CA ASP A 69 17.05 -3.67 32.38
C ASP A 69 17.10 -2.16 32.66
N ASN A 70 16.51 -1.71 33.77
CA ASN A 70 16.49 -0.30 34.16
C ASN A 70 17.91 0.26 34.33
N SER A 71 18.87 -0.57 34.72
CA SER A 71 20.29 -0.21 34.83
C SER A 71 20.94 0.19 33.50
N ASN A 72 20.38 -0.25 32.36
CA ASN A 72 20.90 0.01 31.03
C ASN A 72 20.30 1.24 30.35
N ILE A 73 19.35 1.92 31.00
CA ILE A 73 18.73 3.13 30.46
C ILE A 73 19.63 4.33 30.77
N SER A 74 20.10 5.02 29.74
CA SER A 74 20.94 6.22 29.85
C SER A 74 20.13 7.51 29.81
N THR A 75 19.03 7.54 29.04
CA THR A 75 18.16 8.72 28.92
C THR A 75 16.73 8.27 28.69
N LEU A 76 15.79 8.85 29.44
CA LEU A 76 14.36 8.64 29.29
C LEU A 76 13.66 9.99 29.37
N GLU A 77 13.27 10.53 28.23
CA GLU A 77 12.60 11.82 28.08
C GLU A 77 11.39 11.67 27.16
N ALA A 78 10.52 12.68 27.11
CA ALA A 78 9.39 12.68 26.19
C ALA A 78 9.90 12.59 24.74
N GLY A 79 9.51 11.52 24.03
CA GLY A 79 9.92 11.30 22.64
C GLY A 79 11.36 10.84 22.43
N LYS A 80 12.14 10.61 23.50
CA LYS A 80 13.53 10.15 23.39
C LYS A 80 13.88 9.07 24.43
N LEU A 81 14.48 7.99 23.96
CA LEU A 81 14.94 6.89 24.80
C LEU A 81 16.32 6.43 24.33
N ILE A 82 17.32 6.46 25.22
CA ILE A 82 18.66 5.92 24.97
C ILE A 82 18.96 4.83 26.00
N PHE A 83 19.40 3.66 25.54
CA PHE A 83 19.78 2.55 26.40
C PHE A 83 20.81 1.64 25.73
N LYS A 84 21.43 0.77 26.54
CA LYS A 84 22.29 -0.32 26.05
C LYS A 84 21.49 -1.59 25.82
N ASN A 85 21.64 -2.18 24.63
CA ASN A 85 21.06 -3.47 24.31
C ASN A 85 21.86 -4.63 24.96
N SER A 86 21.40 -5.88 24.75
CA SER A 86 22.07 -7.08 25.26
C SER A 86 23.50 -7.29 24.75
N ASP A 87 23.88 -6.65 23.65
CA ASP A 87 25.23 -6.70 23.08
C ASP A 87 26.13 -5.56 23.62
N GLY A 88 25.62 -4.76 24.56
CA GLY A 88 26.30 -3.59 25.11
C GLY A 88 26.36 -2.37 24.18
N LYS A 89 25.61 -2.39 23.07
CA LYS A 89 25.55 -1.29 22.09
C LYS A 89 24.47 -0.28 22.46
N ASP A 90 24.77 0.99 22.23
CA ASP A 90 23.78 2.05 22.41
C ASP A 90 22.70 1.97 21.33
N VAL A 91 21.46 2.05 21.80
CA VAL A 91 20.26 2.14 20.99
C VAL A 91 19.52 3.41 21.40
N GLU A 92 19.34 4.29 20.43
CA GLU A 92 18.63 5.55 20.56
C GLU A 92 17.33 5.46 19.76
N TYR A 93 16.21 5.65 20.43
CA TYR A 93 14.91 5.87 19.81
C TYR A 93 14.52 7.34 19.97
N VAL A 94 14.14 7.98 18.87
CA VAL A 94 13.66 9.37 18.84
C VAL A 94 12.37 9.43 18.04
N LEU A 95 11.37 10.13 18.59
CA LEU A 95 10.18 10.54 17.86
C LEU A 95 10.43 11.94 17.31
N ASP A 96 10.72 12.02 16.02
CA ASP A 96 10.88 13.29 15.29
C ASP A 96 9.59 13.60 14.51
N GLY A 97 8.77 14.47 15.08
CA GLY A 97 7.43 14.78 14.56
C GLY A 97 6.54 13.53 14.47
N LYS A 98 6.38 13.00 13.25
CA LYS A 98 5.57 11.80 12.95
C LYS A 98 6.42 10.56 12.64
N THR A 99 7.73 10.64 12.80
CA THR A 99 8.66 9.58 12.40
C THR A 99 9.34 9.01 13.63
N LEU A 100 9.30 7.69 13.78
CA LEU A 100 10.08 6.97 14.76
C LEU A 100 11.44 6.61 14.14
N ILE A 101 12.50 7.09 14.77
CA ILE A 101 13.88 6.91 14.36
C ILE A 101 14.58 6.01 15.39
N ARG A 102 15.40 5.09 14.90
CA ARG A 102 16.30 4.25 15.70
C ARG A 102 17.72 4.40 15.19
N ASN A 103 18.64 4.93 15.99
CA ASN A 103 20.05 5.17 15.62
C ASN A 103 20.17 5.85 14.24
N ASP A 104 19.56 7.03 14.08
CA ASP A 104 19.51 7.82 12.84
C ASP A 104 18.74 7.19 11.67
N LYS A 105 18.18 5.99 11.83
CA LYS A 105 17.37 5.32 10.79
C LYS A 105 15.88 5.42 11.09
N SER A 106 15.11 6.00 10.18
CA SER A 106 13.64 5.90 10.23
C SER A 106 13.21 4.44 10.16
N ILE A 107 12.43 4.00 11.15
CA ILE A 107 11.87 2.64 11.23
C ILE A 107 10.35 2.63 11.08
N LEU A 108 9.69 3.77 11.30
CA LEU A 108 8.26 3.93 11.10
C LEU A 108 7.93 5.39 10.83
N SER A 109 7.11 5.65 9.82
CA SER A 109 6.63 6.98 9.48
C SER A 109 5.12 7.06 9.74
N ASN A 110 4.62 8.28 9.97
CA ASN A 110 3.21 8.57 10.20
C ASN A 110 2.63 7.92 11.47
N VAL A 111 3.39 7.97 12.58
CA VAL A 111 3.05 7.35 13.88
C VAL A 111 1.85 8.04 14.58
N ALA A 112 1.46 9.24 14.13
CA ALA A 112 0.26 9.95 14.58
C ALA A 112 -0.43 10.59 13.38
N ALA A 113 -1.57 10.01 12.98
CA ALA A 113 -2.56 10.62 12.09
C ALA A 113 -3.84 10.84 12.88
#